data_AF-A0A2N9LNT2-F1
#
_entry.id   AF-A0A2N9LNT2-F1
#
_cell.length_a   1.000
_cell.length_b   1.000
_cell.length_c   1.000
_cell.angle_alpha   90.00
_cell.angle_beta   90.00
_cell.angle_gamma   90.00
#
_symmetry.space_group_name_H-M   'P 1'
#
loop_
_entity.id
_entity.type
_entity.pdbx_description
1 polymer ?
#
loop_
_entity_poly.entity_id
_entity_poly.type
_entity_poly.pdbx_seq_one_letter_code
_entity_poly.pdbx_strand_id
1 'polypeptide(L)'
;MVVKTQCEGHAFTGVDVGAANVRRYFPRELEDIELRLDHLLILLSLPPGFWNGHPEIRDPRLSLWLESKNFSGSPGKTPLPLALIPSGKNSFRLQTFASATRPKT
;
A
#
# COMPACT_ATOMS: atom_id res chain seq x y z
N MET A 1 -1.37 0.15 9.76
CA MET A 1 0.10 0.32 9.67
C MET A 1 0.40 1.33 8.57
N VAL A 2 1.41 2.18 8.73
CA VAL A 2 1.81 3.10 7.67
C VAL A 2 2.65 2.33 6.65
N VAL A 3 2.34 2.48 5.36
CA VAL A 3 3.04 1.83 4.25
C VAL A 3 3.61 2.88 3.32
N LYS A 4 4.62 2.51 2.55
CA LYS A 4 5.26 3.42 1.58
C LYS A 4 4.79 3.08 0.19
N THR A 5 4.57 4.09 -0.64
CA THR A 5 4.35 3.87 -2.06
C THR A 5 5.66 3.41 -2.71
N GLN A 6 5.58 2.37 -3.56
CA GLN A 6 6.70 1.89 -4.35
C GLN A 6 6.59 2.45 -5.77
N CYS A 7 7.71 2.94 -6.29
CA CYS A 7 7.79 3.52 -7.62
C CYS A 7 8.95 2.90 -8.41
N GLU A 8 8.76 2.74 -9.71
CA GLU A 8 9.85 2.48 -10.66
C GLU A 8 9.89 3.66 -11.66
N GLY A 9 10.90 4.51 -11.51
CA GLY A 9 10.94 5.80 -12.19
C GLY A 9 9.77 6.69 -11.73
N HIS A 10 8.92 7.10 -12.69
CA HIS A 10 7.72 7.92 -12.44
C HIS A 10 6.44 7.11 -12.25
N ALA A 11 6.49 5.79 -12.44
CA ALA A 11 5.32 4.92 -12.37
C ALA A 11 5.16 4.34 -10.96
N PHE A 12 3.93 4.32 -10.44
CA PHE A 12 3.61 3.65 -9.19
C PHE A 12 3.46 2.15 -9.43
N THR A 13 4.19 1.32 -8.68
CA THR A 13 4.20 -0.13 -8.87
C THR A 13 3.54 -0.90 -7.72
N GLY A 14 3.33 -0.25 -6.57
CA GLY A 14 2.68 -0.89 -5.43
C GLY A 14 2.93 -0.19 -4.11
N VAL A 15 2.89 -0.96 -3.02
CA VAL A 15 3.22 -0.49 -1.68
C VAL A 15 4.21 -1.41 -0.97
N ASP A 16 5.17 -0.81 -0.27
CA ASP A 16 6.05 -1.49 0.68
C ASP A 16 5.41 -1.47 2.08
N VAL A 17 5.08 -2.67 2.56
CA VAL A 17 4.47 -2.92 3.87
C VAL A 17 5.50 -2.83 5.00
N GLY A 18 6.76 -3.16 4.72
CA GLY A 18 7.85 -3.26 5.67
C GLY A 18 7.89 -4.60 6.40
N ALA A 19 9.10 -5.16 6.56
CA ALA A 19 9.31 -6.50 7.10
C ALA A 19 8.73 -6.71 8.52
N ALA A 20 8.77 -5.69 9.38
CA ALA A 20 8.20 -5.77 10.73
C ALA A 20 6.67 -5.92 10.70
N ASN A 21 6.01 -5.22 9.78
CA ASN A 21 4.57 -5.31 9.59
C ASN A 21 4.18 -6.64 8.94
N VAL A 22 4.93 -7.12 7.94
CA VAL A 22 4.72 -8.44 7.34
C VAL A 22 4.71 -9.52 8.43
N ARG A 23 5.76 -9.57 9.27
CA ARG A 23 5.85 -10.56 10.36
C ARG A 23 4.70 -10.49 11.37
N ARG A 24 4.11 -9.31 11.58
CA ARG A 24 3.08 -9.09 12.60
C ARG A 24 1.66 -9.36 12.09
N TYR A 25 1.40 -9.08 10.82
CA TYR A 25 0.04 -9.05 10.28
C TYR A 25 -0.22 -10.07 9.16
N PHE A 26 0.82 -10.72 8.64
CA PHE A 26 0.71 -11.66 7.53
C PHE A 26 1.29 -13.02 7.95
N PRO A 27 0.43 -13.99 8.33
CA PRO A 27 0.82 -15.38 8.56
C PRO A 27 1.60 -15.93 7.35
N ARG A 28 2.55 -16.86 7.59
CA ARG A 28 3.42 -17.39 6.53
C ARG A 28 2.69 -18.31 5.56
N GLU A 29 1.58 -18.87 6.01
CA GLU A 29 0.73 -19.81 5.28
C GLU A 29 -0.27 -19.08 4.37
N LEU A 30 -0.24 -17.75 4.37
CA LEU A 30 -1.22 -16.94 3.68
C LEU A 30 -0.86 -16.79 2.20
N GLU A 31 -1.61 -17.41 1.30
CA GLU A 31 -1.32 -17.32 -0.14
C GLU A 31 -1.91 -16.07 -0.78
N ASP A 32 -3.13 -15.68 -0.37
CA ASP A 32 -3.87 -14.57 -0.94
C ASP A 32 -4.39 -13.61 0.13
N ILE A 33 -4.50 -12.34 -0.23
CA ILE A 33 -5.18 -11.33 0.56
C ILE A 33 -6.28 -10.64 -0.23
N GLU A 34 -7.30 -10.22 0.49
CA GLU A 34 -8.24 -9.23 0.00
C GLU A 34 -7.71 -7.83 0.30
N LEU A 35 -7.60 -6.98 -0.71
CA LEU A 35 -7.23 -5.59 -0.57
C LEU A 35 -8.37 -4.70 -1.05
N ARG A 36 -8.88 -3.87 -0.13
CA ARG A 36 -9.91 -2.88 -0.41
C ARG A 36 -9.29 -1.51 -0.71
N LEU A 37 -9.62 -0.98 -1.87
CA LEU A 37 -9.21 0.32 -2.41
C LEU A 37 -10.47 1.18 -2.63
N ASP A 38 -10.84 2.00 -1.65
CA ASP A 38 -12.14 2.70 -1.60
C ASP A 38 -13.35 1.75 -1.76
N HIS A 39 -13.94 1.73 -2.96
CA HIS A 39 -15.08 0.92 -3.37
C HIS A 39 -14.67 -0.34 -4.14
N LEU A 40 -13.40 -0.44 -4.55
CA LEU A 40 -12.84 -1.61 -5.23
C LEU A 40 -12.36 -2.63 -4.19
N LEU A 41 -12.66 -3.90 -4.43
CA LEU A 41 -12.08 -5.03 -3.71
C LEU A 41 -11.28 -5.86 -4.71
N ILE A 42 -10.01 -6.11 -4.41
CA ILE A 42 -9.15 -6.96 -5.23
C ILE A 42 -8.64 -8.13 -4.40
N LEU A 43 -8.61 -9.31 -5.00
CA LEU A 43 -7.87 -10.46 -4.48
C LEU A 43 -6.49 -10.47 -5.14
N LEU A 44 -5.44 -10.65 -4.36
CA LEU A 44 -4.07 -10.70 -4.85
C LEU A 44 -3.26 -11.76 -4.11
N SER A 45 -2.44 -12.48 -4.87
CA SER A 45 -1.52 -13.48 -4.34
C SER A 45 -0.24 -12.83 -3.86
N LEU A 46 0.24 -13.28 -2.70
CA LEU A 46 1.49 -12.82 -2.11
C LEU A 46 2.64 -13.74 -2.57
N PRO A 47 3.68 -13.22 -3.24
CA PRO A 47 4.79 -14.05 -3.68
C PRO A 47 5.58 -14.58 -2.47
N PRO A 48 6.25 -15.74 -2.55
CA PRO A 48 7.06 -16.28 -1.45
C PRO A 48 8.12 -15.30 -0.92
N GLY A 49 8.61 -14.39 -1.79
CA GLY A 49 9.54 -13.33 -1.42
C GLY A 49 8.98 -12.32 -0.41
N PHE A 50 7.65 -12.23 -0.28
CA PHE A 50 6.95 -11.30 0.59
C PHE A 50 7.37 -11.42 2.06
N TRP A 51 7.49 -12.66 2.55
CA TRP A 51 7.95 -12.93 3.92
C TRP A 51 9.48 -12.95 4.08
N ASN A 52 10.22 -12.92 2.97
CA ASN A 52 11.66 -13.19 2.94
C ASN A 52 12.50 -11.97 2.52
N GLY A 53 11.97 -10.75 2.71
CA GLY A 53 12.74 -9.51 2.50
C GLY A 53 12.24 -8.63 1.37
N HIS A 54 11.20 -9.06 0.64
CA HIS A 54 10.52 -8.25 -0.37
C HIS A 54 9.08 -7.95 0.04
N PRO A 55 8.85 -7.16 1.11
CA PRO A 55 7.53 -6.91 1.72
C PRO A 55 6.63 -6.00 0.88
N GLU A 56 6.61 -6.20 -0.43
CA GLU A 56 5.93 -5.37 -1.41
C GLU A 56 4.63 -6.05 -1.87
N ILE A 57 3.56 -5.27 -1.91
CA ILE A 57 2.31 -5.65 -2.57
C ILE A 57 2.28 -4.92 -3.91
N ARG A 58 2.27 -5.68 -5.00
CA ARG A 58 2.22 -5.17 -6.38
C ARG A 58 0.98 -5.74 -7.08
N ASP A 59 0.19 -4.88 -7.71
CA ASP A 59 -0.95 -5.28 -8.55
C ASP A 59 -1.25 -4.13 -9.53
N PRO A 60 -1.54 -4.41 -10.82
CA PRO A 60 -1.84 -3.35 -11.78
C PRO A 60 -3.03 -2.45 -11.38
N ARG A 61 -4.04 -3.00 -10.71
CA ARG A 61 -5.21 -2.25 -10.21
C ARG A 61 -4.82 -1.37 -9.04
N LEU A 62 -3.89 -1.84 -8.18
CA LEU A 62 -3.30 -1.01 -7.13
C LEU A 62 -2.48 0.14 -7.72
N SER A 63 -1.65 -0.10 -8.74
CA SER A 63 -0.90 0.95 -9.44
C SER A 63 -1.81 2.05 -9.99
N LEU A 64 -2.87 1.67 -10.70
CA LEU A 64 -3.86 2.62 -11.23
C LEU A 64 -4.56 3.39 -10.12
N TRP A 65 -4.89 2.72 -9.01
CA TRP A 65 -5.49 3.39 -7.86
C TRP A 65 -4.53 4.40 -7.25
N LEU A 66 -3.24 4.06 -7.08
CA LEU A 66 -2.21 4.98 -6.60
C LEU A 66 -2.06 6.17 -7.55
N GLU A 67 -2.02 5.96 -8.86
CA GLU A 67 -2.02 7.05 -9.84
C GLU A 67 -3.25 7.97 -9.68
N SER A 68 -4.45 7.38 -9.55
CA SER A 68 -5.72 8.13 -9.41
C SER A 68 -5.81 8.99 -8.15
N LYS A 69 -5.07 8.64 -7.08
CA LYS A 69 -5.01 9.44 -5.85
C LYS A 69 -4.12 10.68 -6.00
N ASN A 70 -3.69 11.01 -7.22
CA ASN A 70 -2.87 12.15 -7.54
C ASN A 70 -1.60 12.21 -6.67
N PHE A 71 -0.98 11.05 -6.48
CA PHE A 71 0.43 10.99 -6.08
C PHE A 71 1.36 11.56 -7.17
N SER A 72 0.79 11.97 -8.31
CA SER A 72 1.38 12.79 -9.35
C SER A 72 2.19 13.94 -8.75
N GLY A 73 3.49 13.71 -8.67
CA GLY A 73 4.46 14.71 -8.29
C GLY A 73 4.37 15.90 -9.24
N SER A 74 3.90 17.03 -8.72
CA SER A 74 4.70 18.23 -8.93
C SER A 74 6.05 17.94 -8.28
N PRO A 75 7.20 18.22 -8.92
CA PRO A 75 8.49 18.15 -8.26
C PRO A 75 8.41 18.87 -6.91
N GLY A 76 8.58 18.14 -5.80
CA GLY A 76 8.49 18.70 -4.44
C GLY A 76 7.21 18.43 -3.64
N LYS A 77 6.17 17.78 -4.19
CA LYS A 77 5.02 17.32 -3.38
C LYS A 77 5.32 15.98 -2.71
N THR A 78 5.17 15.94 -1.38
CA THR A 78 5.27 14.69 -0.61
C THR A 78 4.09 13.77 -0.97
N PRO A 79 4.35 12.49 -1.31
CA PRO A 79 3.31 11.48 -1.44
C PRO A 79 2.36 11.50 -0.23
N LEU A 80 1.04 11.41 -0.47
CA LEU A 80 0.07 11.28 0.62
C LEU A 80 0.40 10.05 1.47
N PRO A 81 0.45 10.16 2.79
CA PRO A 81 0.76 8.99 3.60
C PRO A 81 -0.37 7.95 3.47
N LEU A 82 0.04 6.69 3.35
CA LEU A 82 -0.85 5.55 3.18
C LEU A 82 -0.91 4.72 4.45
N ALA A 83 -2.12 4.27 4.80
CA ALA A 83 -2.36 3.32 5.87
C ALA A 83 -2.96 2.04 5.30
N LEU A 84 -2.30 0.90 5.57
CA LEU A 84 -2.85 -0.43 5.38
C LEU A 84 -3.47 -0.90 6.69
N ILE A 85 -4.79 -1.12 6.70
CA ILE A 85 -5.58 -1.35 7.91
C ILE A 85 -6.20 -2.75 7.82
N PRO A 86 -5.89 -3.67 8.75
CA PRO A 86 -6.57 -4.96 8.81
C PRO A 86 -8.08 -4.76 8.98
N SER A 87 -8.90 -5.46 8.19
CA SER A 87 -10.36 -5.31 8.19
C SER A 87 -11.12 -6.63 8.26
N GLY A 88 -10.43 -7.74 8.53
CA GLY A 88 -11.00 -9.07 8.58
C GLY A 88 -9.91 -10.14 8.51
N LYS A 89 -10.33 -11.38 8.29
CA LYS A 89 -9.40 -12.49 8.05
C LYS A 89 -8.76 -12.31 6.68
N ASN A 90 -7.45 -12.08 6.66
CA ASN A 90 -6.67 -11.92 5.42
C ASN A 90 -7.13 -10.74 4.54
N SER A 91 -7.90 -9.82 5.12
CA SER A 91 -8.46 -8.67 4.40
C SER A 91 -7.87 -7.39 4.98
N PHE A 92 -7.49 -6.50 4.08
CA PHE A 92 -6.90 -5.21 4.41
C PHE A 92 -7.57 -4.10 3.62
N ARG A 93 -7.60 -2.90 4.19
CA ARG A 93 -8.03 -1.68 3.52
C ARG A 93 -6.85 -0.74 3.36
N LEU A 94 -6.64 -0.24 2.15
CA LEU A 94 -5.67 0.82 1.90
C LEU A 94 -6.39 2.17 1.91
N GLN A 95 -5.88 3.12 2.69
CA GLN A 95 -6.43 4.47 2.78
C GLN A 95 -5.31 5.51 2.69
N THR A 96 -5.57 6.60 1.99
CA THR A 96 -4.81 7.84 2.16
C THR A 96 -5.31 8.53 3.44
N PHE A 97 -4.41 9.18 4.17
CA PHE A 97 -4.81 10.13 5.20
C PHE A 97 -4.14 11.47 4.93
N ALA A 98 -4.85 12.57 5.19
CA ALA A 98 -4.26 13.89 5.05
C ALA A 98 -3.09 13.99 6.04
N SER A 99 -1.89 14.31 5.57
CA SER A 99 -0.92 14.90 6.48
C SER A 99 -1.53 16.24 6.88
N ALA A 100 -1.74 16.46 8.18
CA ALA A 100 -2.30 17.70 8.67
C ALA A 100 -1.46 18.84 8.10
N THR A 101 -2.06 19.63 7.20
CA THR A 101 -1.43 20.85 6.71
C THR A 101 -1.29 21.74 7.94
N ARG A 102 -0.07 21.93 8.45
CA ARG A 102 0.17 22.98 9.44
C ARG A 102 -0.33 24.29 8.82
N PRO A 103 -1.30 25.00 9.42
CA PRO A 103 -1.58 26.36 8.99
C PRO A 103 -0.32 27.17 9.23
N LYS A 104 0.19 27.83 8.17
CA LYS A 104 1.21 28.86 8.32
C LYS A 104 0.53 30.04 9.02
N THR A 105 0.97 30.34 10.23
CA THR A 105 0.71 31.62 10.90
C THR A 105 1.59 32.70 10.28
#